data_AF-A0A6P0HCX3-F1
#
_entry.id   AF-A0A6P0HCX3-F1
#
_cell.length_a   1.000
_cell.length_b   1.000
_cell.length_c   1.000
_cell.angle_alpha   90.00
_cell.angle_beta   90.00
_cell.angle_gamma   90.00
#
_symmetry.space_group_name_H-M   'P 1'
#
loop_
_entity.id
_entity.type
_entity.pdbx_description
1 polymer ?
#
loop_
_entity_poly.entity_id
_entity_poly.type
_entity_poly.pdbx_seq_one_letter_code
_entity_poly.pdbx_strand_id
1 'polypeptide(L)'
;MTEAFFDPDGSCRLIDRFERTEIRWPSVEAWAADWATEWRSHEWGGATDFMHVACDDRTPGVVEALVVLAESAAGDADLLAMIGAGPMEHLLSHSGHGLAVLPDADRAARRSQAFRTALGSVLLGSGVPKPVSRWWAEFDPRRTERP
;
A
#
# COMPACT_ATOMS: atom_id res chain seq x y z
N MET A 1 -19.38 7.73 -6.05
CA MET A 1 -17.99 8.19 -5.92
C MET A 1 -17.55 7.60 -4.64
N THR A 2 -16.44 6.88 -4.67
CA THR A 2 -15.93 6.12 -3.54
C THR A 2 -14.73 6.88 -2.99
N GLU A 3 -14.71 7.12 -1.68
CA GLU A 3 -13.68 7.93 -1.03
C GLU A 3 -13.15 7.19 0.21
N ALA A 4 -11.82 7.14 0.34
CA ALA A 4 -11.14 6.53 1.47
C ALA A 4 -10.55 7.62 2.40
N PHE A 5 -10.76 7.47 3.71
CA PHE A 5 -10.28 8.42 4.71
C PHE A 5 -9.51 7.71 5.83
N PHE A 6 -8.41 8.34 6.26
CA PHE A 6 -7.76 8.08 7.53
C PHE A 6 -8.11 9.24 8.48
N ASP A 7 -8.84 8.94 9.55
CA ASP A 7 -9.34 9.94 10.48
C ASP A 7 -8.29 10.29 11.57
N PRO A 8 -8.33 11.52 12.13
CA PRO A 8 -7.39 11.93 13.19
C PRO A 8 -7.48 11.10 14.49
N ASP A 9 -8.59 10.39 14.71
CA ASP A 9 -8.77 9.49 15.85
C ASP A 9 -8.11 8.10 15.63
N GLY A 10 -7.47 7.90 14.48
CA GLY A 10 -6.81 6.64 14.10
C GLY A 10 -7.72 5.65 13.39
N SER A 11 -9.03 5.93 13.30
CA SER A 11 -9.98 5.11 12.53
C SER A 11 -9.83 5.35 11.02
N CYS A 12 -10.39 4.46 10.21
CA CYS A 12 -10.48 4.68 8.77
C CYS A 12 -11.86 4.28 8.25
N ARG A 13 -12.26 4.88 7.13
CA ARG A 13 -13.57 4.62 6.52
C ARG A 13 -13.53 4.67 5.00
N LEU A 14 -14.37 3.85 4.39
CA LEU A 14 -14.69 3.84 2.98
C LEU A 14 -16.13 4.32 2.82
N ILE A 15 -16.35 5.38 2.04
CA ILE A 15 -17.68 5.90 1.74
C ILE A 15 -17.97 5.68 0.26
N ASP A 16 -19.04 4.94 -0.05
CA ASP A 16 -19.60 4.89 -1.41
C ASP A 16 -20.86 5.75 -1.50
N ARG A 17 -20.74 6.89 -2.20
CA ARG A 17 -21.88 7.81 -2.37
C ARG A 17 -22.96 7.33 -3.32
N PHE A 18 -22.66 6.44 -4.25
CA PHE A 18 -23.64 5.88 -5.18
C PHE A 18 -24.51 4.84 -4.47
N GLU A 19 -23.87 3.94 -3.72
CA GLU A 19 -24.56 2.89 -2.99
C GLU A 19 -25.10 3.35 -1.62
N ARG A 20 -24.67 4.53 -1.15
CA ARG A 20 -25.01 5.10 0.16
C ARG A 20 -24.58 4.19 1.30
N THR A 21 -23.40 3.60 1.17
CA THR A 21 -22.79 2.73 2.16
C THR A 21 -21.57 3.41 2.79
N GLU A 22 -21.31 3.06 4.05
CA GLU A 22 -20.10 3.43 4.78
C GLU A 22 -19.59 2.19 5.49
N ILE A 23 -18.32 1.86 5.27
CA ILE A 23 -17.59 0.85 6.03
C ILE A 23 -16.59 1.59 6.90
N ARG A 24 -16.54 1.26 8.19
CA ARG A 24 -15.65 1.90 9.14
C ARG A 24 -14.88 0.86 9.94
N TRP A 25 -13.58 1.04 10.02
CA TRP A 25 -12.71 0.29 10.89
C TRP A 25 -12.29 1.16 12.07
N PRO A 26 -12.28 0.63 13.31
CA PRO A 26 -11.92 1.40 14.50
C PRO A 26 -10.44 1.80 14.52
N SER A 27 -9.59 1.15 13.73
CA SER A 27 -8.19 1.51 13.53
C SER A 27 -7.65 1.00 12.19
N VAL A 28 -6.47 1.49 11.80
CA VAL A 28 -5.74 1.00 10.62
C VAL A 28 -5.35 -0.49 10.79
N GLU A 29 -5.02 -0.93 11.99
CA GLU A 29 -4.72 -2.34 12.27
C GLU A 29 -5.95 -3.23 12.08
N ALA A 30 -7.13 -2.74 12.48
CA ALA A 30 -8.37 -3.47 12.26
C ALA A 30 -8.70 -3.59 10.76
N TRP A 31 -8.49 -2.53 9.99
CA TRP A 31 -8.58 -2.59 8.53
C TRP A 31 -7.56 -3.57 7.92
N ALA A 32 -6.31 -3.55 8.37
CA ALA A 32 -5.27 -4.44 7.86
C ALA A 32 -5.59 -5.92 8.14
N ALA A 33 -6.21 -6.22 9.28
CA ALA A 33 -6.68 -7.57 9.61
C ALA A 33 -7.80 -8.06 8.68
N ASP A 34 -8.76 -7.18 8.36
CA ASP A 34 -9.82 -7.49 7.39
C ASP A 34 -9.26 -7.66 5.98
N TRP A 35 -8.34 -6.79 5.55
CA TRP A 35 -7.66 -6.91 4.26
C TRP A 35 -6.93 -8.25 4.15
N ALA A 36 -6.20 -8.66 5.19
CA ALA A 36 -5.51 -9.95 5.21
C ALA A 36 -6.49 -11.14 5.20
N THR A 37 -7.69 -10.98 5.75
CA THR A 37 -8.74 -11.99 5.71
C THR A 37 -9.29 -12.13 4.29
N GLU A 38 -9.66 -11.02 3.65
CA GLU A 38 -10.11 -10.95 2.26
C GLU A 38 -9.12 -11.60 1.28
N TRP A 39 -7.83 -11.31 1.44
CA TRP A 39 -6.79 -11.90 0.58
C TRP A 39 -6.64 -13.41 0.76
N ARG A 40 -6.71 -13.90 2.02
CA ARG A 40 -6.60 -15.34 2.30
C ARG A 40 -7.83 -16.12 1.85
N SER A 41 -9.01 -15.49 1.83
CA SER A 41 -10.23 -16.11 1.31
C SER A 41 -10.39 -15.95 -0.20
N HIS A 42 -9.54 -15.15 -0.86
CA HIS A 42 -9.71 -14.71 -2.25
C HIS A 42 -11.05 -13.98 -2.49
N GLU A 43 -11.58 -13.31 -1.46
CA GLU A 43 -12.79 -12.50 -1.55
C GLU A 43 -12.39 -11.03 -1.43
N TRP A 44 -12.30 -10.33 -2.56
CA TRP A 44 -12.00 -8.89 -2.56
C TRP A 44 -13.25 -8.11 -2.17
N GLY A 45 -13.16 -7.39 -1.06
CA GLY A 45 -14.27 -6.64 -0.48
C GLY A 45 -13.88 -5.23 -0.08
N GLY A 46 -14.58 -4.71 0.93
CA GLY A 46 -14.43 -3.31 1.35
C GLY A 46 -13.03 -2.95 1.83
N ALA A 47 -12.28 -3.87 2.44
CA ALA A 47 -10.92 -3.58 2.89
C ALA A 47 -9.96 -3.45 1.70
N THR A 48 -10.09 -4.32 0.70
CA THR A 48 -9.35 -4.24 -0.56
C THR A 48 -9.70 -2.96 -1.33
N ASP A 49 -11.00 -2.65 -1.46
CA ASP A 49 -11.48 -1.44 -2.12
C ASP A 49 -10.98 -0.17 -1.43
N PHE A 50 -10.98 -0.14 -0.09
CA PHE A 50 -10.45 0.99 0.68
C PHE A 50 -9.01 1.32 0.30
N MET A 51 -8.14 0.31 0.23
CA MET A 51 -6.73 0.53 -0.09
C MET A 51 -6.53 0.87 -1.57
N HIS A 52 -7.31 0.28 -2.46
CA HIS A 52 -7.30 0.66 -3.87
C HIS A 52 -7.61 2.15 -4.05
N VAL A 53 -8.72 2.62 -3.46
CA VAL A 53 -9.14 4.02 -3.48
C VAL A 53 -8.12 4.93 -2.79
N ALA A 54 -7.60 4.53 -1.62
CA ALA A 54 -6.60 5.33 -0.90
C ALA A 54 -5.31 5.53 -1.70
N CYS A 55 -4.87 4.52 -2.46
CA CYS A 55 -3.72 4.62 -3.34
C CYS A 55 -4.03 5.43 -4.62
N ASP A 56 -5.23 5.28 -5.18
CA ASP A 56 -5.72 6.03 -6.36
C ASP A 56 -5.89 7.52 -6.09
N ASP A 57 -6.26 7.91 -4.86
CA ASP A 57 -6.41 9.32 -4.49
C ASP A 57 -5.16 9.87 -3.82
N ARG A 58 -4.16 9.01 -3.55
CA ARG A 58 -3.00 9.32 -2.70
C ARG A 58 -3.46 9.96 -1.39
N THR A 59 -4.41 9.31 -0.72
CA THR A 59 -5.02 9.80 0.52
C THR A 59 -3.93 10.08 1.56
N PRO A 60 -3.97 11.23 2.27
CA PRO A 60 -3.02 11.51 3.35
C PRO A 60 -3.00 10.38 4.38
N GLY A 61 -1.82 9.83 4.69
CA GLY A 61 -1.66 8.67 5.58
C GLY A 61 -1.56 7.31 4.89
N VAL A 62 -1.68 7.24 3.55
CA VAL A 62 -1.64 5.97 2.81
C VAL A 62 -0.30 5.23 2.97
N VAL A 63 0.83 5.94 3.08
CA VAL A 63 2.14 5.31 3.28
C VAL A 63 2.23 4.68 4.67
N GLU A 64 1.77 5.38 5.71
CA GLU A 64 1.69 4.86 7.07
C GLU A 64 0.78 3.63 7.16
N ALA A 65 -0.35 3.64 6.44
CA ALA A 65 -1.24 2.48 6.36
C ALA A 65 -0.59 1.28 5.69
N LEU A 66 0.21 1.50 4.63
CA LEU A 66 0.98 0.44 3.99
C LEU A 66 2.08 -0.13 4.91
N VAL A 67 2.65 0.68 5.80
CA VAL A 67 3.56 0.20 6.86
C VAL A 67 2.82 -0.72 7.82
N VAL A 68 1.67 -0.28 8.34
CA VAL A 68 0.83 -1.11 9.24
C VAL A 68 0.43 -2.41 8.55
N LEU A 69 0.04 -2.35 7.27
CA LEU A 69 -0.31 -3.54 6.51
C LEU A 69 0.88 -4.51 6.39
N ALA A 70 2.06 -4.01 6.02
CA ALA A 70 3.26 -4.83 5.92
C ALA A 70 3.67 -5.44 7.28
N GLU A 71 3.56 -4.68 8.37
CA GLU A 71 3.86 -5.18 9.72
C GLU A 71 2.85 -6.23 10.19
N SER A 72 1.57 -6.08 9.82
CA SER A 72 0.51 -7.05 10.11
C SER A 72 0.74 -8.41 9.44
N ALA A 73 1.54 -8.45 8.36
CA ALA A 73 1.92 -9.71 7.72
C ALA A 73 2.81 -10.59 8.60
N ALA A 74 3.39 -10.04 9.69
CA ALA A 74 4.17 -10.78 10.68
C ALA A 74 5.29 -11.66 10.06
N GLY A 75 5.86 -11.23 8.94
CA GLY A 75 6.92 -11.95 8.22
C GLY A 75 6.45 -13.01 7.22
N ASP A 76 5.15 -13.14 6.98
CA ASP A 76 4.58 -13.97 5.91
C ASP A 76 5.07 -13.46 4.55
N ALA A 77 5.90 -14.27 3.88
CA ALA A 77 6.57 -13.89 2.65
C ALA A 77 5.58 -13.71 1.48
N ASP A 78 4.54 -14.55 1.40
CA ASP A 78 3.55 -14.48 0.34
C ASP A 78 2.70 -13.22 0.52
N LEU A 79 2.28 -12.94 1.75
CA LEU A 79 1.50 -11.74 2.04
C LEU A 79 2.31 -10.45 1.80
N LEU A 80 3.58 -10.42 2.21
CA LEU A 80 4.48 -9.29 1.93
C LEU A 80 4.69 -9.09 0.42
N ALA A 81 4.82 -10.19 -0.34
CA ALA A 81 4.93 -10.11 -1.79
C ALA A 81 3.66 -9.54 -2.43
N MET A 82 2.49 -9.95 -1.95
CA MET A 82 1.19 -9.44 -2.42
C MET A 82 0.98 -7.96 -2.09
N ILE A 83 1.41 -7.51 -0.91
CA ILE A 83 1.37 -6.08 -0.53
C ILE A 83 2.25 -5.26 -1.48
N GLY A 84 3.44 -5.79 -1.82
CA GLY A 84 4.37 -5.17 -2.77
C GLY A 84 3.80 -5.08 -4.18
N ALA A 85 3.41 -6.21 -4.75
CA ALA A 85 2.89 -6.32 -6.12
C ALA A 85 1.45 -5.79 -6.30
N GLY A 86 0.78 -5.44 -5.20
CA GLY A 86 -0.55 -4.86 -5.20
C GLY A 86 -0.51 -3.37 -4.84
N PRO A 87 -0.91 -2.99 -3.62
CA PRO A 87 -1.15 -1.59 -3.29
C PRO A 87 0.12 -0.71 -3.31
N MET A 88 1.30 -1.24 -2.98
CA MET A 88 2.55 -0.46 -3.09
C MET A 88 2.91 -0.15 -4.54
N GLU A 89 2.85 -1.15 -5.42
CA GLU A 89 3.06 -0.97 -6.85
C GLU A 89 2.05 0.01 -7.44
N HIS A 90 0.78 -0.13 -7.08
CA HIS A 90 -0.29 0.75 -7.52
C HIS A 90 0.00 2.21 -7.17
N LEU A 91 0.33 2.49 -5.90
CA LEU A 91 0.67 3.84 -5.44
C LEU A 91 1.90 4.43 -6.15
N LEU A 92 2.96 3.63 -6.33
CA LEU A 92 4.23 4.12 -6.91
C LEU A 92 4.17 4.27 -8.42
N SER A 93 3.38 3.44 -9.10
CA SER A 93 3.23 3.46 -10.56
C SER A 93 2.23 4.51 -11.05
N HIS A 94 1.29 4.94 -10.20
CA HIS A 94 0.31 5.95 -10.54
C HIS A 94 0.98 7.29 -10.89
N SER A 95 0.50 7.93 -11.96
CA SER A 95 1.13 9.12 -12.55
C SER A 95 1.23 10.27 -11.54
N GLY A 96 2.45 10.67 -11.21
CA GLY A 96 2.73 11.77 -10.27
C GLY A 96 2.66 11.39 -8.79
N HIS A 97 2.16 10.20 -8.44
CA HIS A 97 2.06 9.76 -7.04
C HIS A 97 3.42 9.33 -6.51
N GLY A 98 4.12 8.46 -7.24
CA GLY A 98 5.42 7.94 -6.82
C GLY A 98 6.43 9.03 -6.47
N LEU A 99 6.48 10.15 -7.22
CA LEU A 99 7.34 11.29 -6.89
C LEU A 99 6.89 12.04 -5.63
N ALA A 100 5.58 12.19 -5.45
CA ALA A 100 5.02 12.94 -4.34
C ALA A 100 5.17 12.20 -3.00
N VAL A 101 5.02 10.88 -3.00
CA VAL A 101 5.11 10.05 -1.78
C VAL A 101 6.54 9.59 -1.48
N LEU A 102 7.49 9.83 -2.39
CA LEU A 102 8.87 9.34 -2.27
C LEU A 102 9.55 9.68 -0.93
N PRO A 103 9.43 10.91 -0.38
CA PRO A 103 10.07 11.25 0.91
C PRO A 103 9.49 10.44 2.08
N ASP A 104 8.19 10.17 2.07
CA ASP A 104 7.52 9.41 3.11
C ASP A 104 7.79 7.92 2.96
N ALA A 105 7.82 7.41 1.73
CA ALA A 105 8.20 6.04 1.42
C ALA A 105 9.65 5.73 1.81
N ASP A 106 10.61 6.64 1.55
CA ASP A 106 12.01 6.49 2.00
C ASP A 106 12.09 6.44 3.53
N ARG A 107 11.38 7.34 4.21
CA ARG A 107 11.31 7.37 5.67
C ARG A 107 10.71 6.07 6.24
N ALA A 108 9.63 5.58 5.64
CA ALA A 108 8.98 4.32 6.00
C ALA A 108 9.94 3.13 5.81
N ALA A 109 10.59 3.03 4.65
CA ALA A 109 11.55 1.97 4.35
C ALA A 109 12.73 1.93 5.32
N ARG A 110 13.19 3.09 5.82
CA ARG A 110 14.24 3.16 6.84
C ARG A 110 13.80 2.65 8.21
N ARG A 111 12.51 2.79 8.55
CA ARG A 111 11.96 2.48 9.88
C ARG A 111 11.38 1.07 9.98
N SER A 112 10.77 0.57 8.91
CA SER A 112 10.08 -0.72 8.92
C SER A 112 10.75 -1.72 7.97
N GLN A 113 11.28 -2.79 8.55
CA GLN A 113 11.89 -3.89 7.79
C GLN A 113 10.83 -4.61 6.94
N ALA A 114 9.61 -4.79 7.46
CA ALA A 114 8.53 -5.44 6.72
C ALA A 114 8.12 -4.64 5.48
N PHE A 115 7.96 -3.31 5.64
CA PHE A 115 7.70 -2.41 4.51
C PHE A 115 8.81 -2.49 3.45
N ARG A 116 10.07 -2.51 3.89
CA ARG A 116 11.23 -2.68 2.99
C ARG A 116 11.21 -4.00 2.24
N THR A 117 10.83 -5.09 2.91
CA THR A 117 10.69 -6.40 2.28
C THR A 117 9.57 -6.41 1.23
N ALA A 118 8.42 -5.80 1.54
CA ALA A 118 7.32 -5.67 0.57
C ALA A 118 7.72 -4.86 -0.67
N LEU A 119 8.49 -3.76 -0.51
CA LEU A 119 9.03 -2.98 -1.64
C LEU A 119 9.84 -3.80 -2.63
N GLY A 120 10.50 -4.88 -2.18
CA GLY A 120 11.26 -5.78 -3.04
C GLY A 120 10.40 -6.54 -4.06
N SER A 121 9.08 -6.61 -3.86
CA SER A 121 8.14 -7.30 -4.75
C SER A 121 7.38 -6.37 -5.70
N VAL A 122 7.60 -5.05 -5.60
CA VAL A 122 6.99 -4.07 -6.52
C VAL A 122 7.52 -4.25 -7.96
N LEU A 123 6.66 -4.10 -8.96
CA LEU A 123 6.99 -4.16 -10.40
C LEU A 123 6.73 -2.80 -11.06
N LEU A 124 7.74 -1.93 -11.08
CA LEU A 124 7.58 -0.63 -11.73
C LEU A 124 7.71 -0.75 -13.26
N GLY A 125 6.70 -0.23 -13.97
CA GLY A 125 6.73 -0.07 -15.43
C GLY A 125 7.70 1.02 -15.90
N SER A 126 8.04 1.01 -17.19
CA SER A 126 8.99 1.98 -17.78
C SER A 126 8.51 3.43 -17.78
N GLY A 127 7.22 3.67 -17.53
CA GLY A 127 6.61 5.00 -17.43
C GLY A 127 6.87 5.70 -16.10
N VAL A 128 7.41 4.99 -15.09
CA VAL A 128 7.64 5.56 -13.76
C VAL A 128 8.84 6.53 -13.77
N PRO A 129 8.74 7.71 -13.13
CA PRO A 129 9.82 8.69 -13.12
C PRO A 129 11.16 8.10 -12.64
N LYS A 130 12.26 8.57 -13.27
CA LYS A 130 13.64 8.11 -12.96
C LYS A 130 14.02 8.17 -11.48
N PRO A 131 13.65 9.21 -10.70
CA PRO A 131 13.97 9.24 -9.27
C PRO A 131 13.31 8.08 -8.49
N VAL A 132 12.04 7.80 -8.79
CA VAL A 132 11.27 6.72 -8.14
C VAL A 132 11.86 5.36 -8.49
N SER A 133 12.12 5.11 -9.79
CA SER A 133 12.72 3.84 -10.22
C SER A 133 14.15 3.63 -9.69
N ARG A 134 14.95 4.70 -9.53
CA ARG A 134 16.28 4.61 -8.90
C ARG A 134 16.21 4.27 -7.41
N TRP A 135 15.33 4.95 -6.68
CA TRP A 135 15.12 4.69 -5.26
C TRP A 135 14.59 3.26 -5.03
N TRP A 136 13.57 2.86 -5.79
CA TRP A 136 13.01 1.51 -5.70
C TRP A 136 14.06 0.43 -5.97
N ALA A 137 14.97 0.69 -6.92
CA ALA A 137 16.00 -0.27 -7.28
C ALA A 137 17.03 -0.57 -6.18
N GLU A 138 17.01 0.15 -5.05
CA GLU A 138 17.77 -0.20 -3.84
C GLU A 138 17.17 -1.40 -3.10
N PHE A 139 15.91 -1.73 -3.38
CA PHE A 139 15.17 -2.80 -2.71
C PHE A 139 14.88 -4.01 -3.63
N ASP A 140 15.01 -3.85 -4.95
CA ASP A 140 14.75 -4.91 -5.93
C ASP A 140 15.87 -5.98 -5.92
N PRO A 141 15.61 -7.19 -5.41
CA PRO A 141 16.63 -8.25 -5.33
C PRO A 141 17.09 -8.71 -6.72
N ARG A 142 16.22 -8.62 -7.74
CA ARG A 142 16.49 -9.06 -9.12
C ARG A 142 17.54 -8.23 -9.83
N ARG A 143 17.90 -7.08 -9.27
CA ARG A 143 18.91 -6.18 -9.85
C ARG A 143 20.34 -6.63 -9.54
N THR A 144 20.55 -7.45 -8.50
CA THR A 144 21.86 -8.03 -8.19
C THR A 144 22.25 -9.19 -9.11
N GLU A 145 21.33 -9.67 -9.95
CA GLU A 145 21.51 -10.83 -10.84
C GLU A 145 21.67 -10.48 -12.33
N ARG A 146 21.73 -9.19 -12.72
CA ARG A 146 22.05 -8.84 -14.11
C ARG A 146 23.58 -8.73 -14.30
N PRO A 147 24.20 -9.58 -15.16
CA PRO A 147 25.62 -9.49 -15.51
C PRO A 147 25.97 -8.20 -16.27
#